data_AF-A0A938QGT0-F1
#
_entry.id   AF-A0A938QGT0-F1
#
_cell.length_a   1.000
_cell.length_b   1.000
_cell.length_c   1.000
_cell.angle_alpha   90.00
_cell.angle_beta   90.00
_cell.angle_gamma   90.00
#
_symmetry.space_group_name_H-M   'P 1'
#
loop_
_entity.id
_entity.type
_entity.pdbx_description
1 polymer ?
#
loop_
_entity_poly.entity_id
_entity_poly.type
_entity_poly.pdbx_seq_one_letter_code
_entity_poly.pdbx_strand_id
1 'polypeptide(L)'
;MHTAGFVRGRLVRLTGFKSSAYTEGALFTADKPLAASEKGVEMSRSDPFPSHQEFVTQTFAAGALDAKTKRLIALGASLAAGCEPCIRRSLAVARELGATPQELRETLAIAMVVGASKVKLLGRDCLADPSSEPGPPEPPAATPSAPTGGA
;
A
#
# COMPACT_ATOMS: atom_id res chain seq x y z
N MET A 1 25.39 19.70 19.38
CA MET A 1 24.75 18.52 18.76
C MET A 1 23.57 18.05 19.62
N HIS A 2 22.53 18.89 19.78
CA HIS A 2 21.40 18.65 20.71
C HIS A 2 20.03 18.71 20.00
N THR A 3 19.97 18.51 18.69
CA THR A 3 18.76 18.77 17.88
C THR A 3 18.10 17.55 17.25
N ALA A 4 18.58 16.33 17.52
CA ALA A 4 18.02 15.09 16.93
C ALA A 4 17.35 14.13 17.93
N GLY A 5 17.12 14.56 19.18
CA GLY A 5 16.37 13.75 20.17
C GLY A 5 17.11 12.49 20.66
N PHE A 6 18.41 12.38 20.39
CA PHE A 6 19.27 11.35 20.96
C PHE A 6 19.86 11.85 22.27
N VAL A 7 19.80 11.01 23.30
CA VAL A 7 20.28 11.38 24.65
C VAL A 7 21.76 11.02 24.82
N ARG A 8 22.22 9.97 24.13
CA ARG A 8 23.63 9.59 24.05
C ARG A 8 23.92 9.05 22.66
N GLY A 9 25.00 9.51 22.04
CA GLY A 9 25.51 8.98 20.79
C GLY A 9 26.99 8.61 20.95
N ARG A 10 27.40 7.43 20.48
CA ARG A 10 28.80 6.99 20.45
C ARG A 10 29.16 6.59 19.03
N LEU A 11 30.29 7.10 18.53
CA LEU A 11 30.90 6.60 17.30
C LEU A 11 31.35 5.16 17.54
N VAL A 12 30.81 4.21 16.78
CA VAL A 12 31.19 2.80 16.87
C VAL A 12 32.44 2.55 16.04
N ARG A 13 32.39 2.96 14.77
CA ARG A 13 33.49 2.82 13.82
C ARG A 13 33.26 3.66 12.57
N LEU A 14 34.35 3.93 11.86
CA LEU A 14 34.28 4.36 10.47
C LEU A 14 33.94 3.14 9.60
N THR A 15 33.02 3.32 8.67
CA THR A 15 32.49 2.22 7.85
C THR A 15 33.30 2.00 6.58
N GLY A 16 34.21 2.93 6.24
CA GLY A 16 34.93 2.94 4.97
C GLY A 16 34.05 3.26 3.76
N PHE A 17 32.75 3.52 3.97
CA PHE A 17 31.84 3.96 2.91
C PHE A 17 32.17 5.40 2.53
N LYS A 18 32.52 5.62 1.26
CA LYS A 18 32.81 6.97 0.73
C LYS A 18 31.76 7.33 -0.31
N SER A 19 30.93 8.32 -0.01
CA SER A 19 29.94 8.83 -0.99
C SER A 19 30.58 9.75 -2.03
N SER A 20 31.80 10.21 -1.77
CA SER A 20 32.63 11.08 -2.60
C SER A 20 34.09 10.96 -2.16
N ALA A 21 35.03 11.54 -2.92
CA ALA A 21 36.46 11.52 -2.60
C ALA A 21 36.82 12.13 -1.23
N TYR A 22 35.93 12.92 -0.64
CA TYR A 22 36.16 13.65 0.62
C TYR A 22 35.18 13.27 1.75
N THR A 23 34.33 12.26 1.56
CA THR A 23 33.40 11.81 2.61
C THR A 23 33.80 10.46 3.16
N GLU A 24 33.65 10.29 4.47
CA GLU A 24 33.86 9.02 5.15
C GLU A 24 32.64 8.71 6.02
N GLY A 25 32.08 7.52 5.81
CA GLY A 25 30.92 7.04 6.55
C GLY A 25 31.32 6.69 7.97
N ALA A 26 30.52 7.16 8.91
CA ALA A 26 30.69 6.91 10.34
C ALA A 26 29.43 6.24 10.88
N LEU A 27 29.59 5.10 11.55
CA LEU A 27 28.50 4.38 12.19
C LEU A 27 28.43 4.81 13.66
N PHE A 28 27.27 5.32 14.07
CA PHE A 28 27.01 5.69 15.46
C PHE A 28 25.96 4.77 16.07
N THR A 29 26.13 4.41 17.34
CA THR A 29 25.03 3.93 18.17
C THR A 29 24.48 5.11 18.94
N ALA A 30 23.16 5.26 18.95
CA ALA A 30 22.52 6.34 19.68
C ALA A 30 21.31 5.83 20.45
N ASP A 31 21.21 6.23 21.71
CA ASP A 31 20.08 5.94 22.58
C ASP A 31 18.99 6.99 22.33
N LYS A 32 17.83 6.50 21.88
CA LYS A 32 16.61 7.29 21.82
C LYS A 32 15.82 7.01 23.10
N PRO A 33 15.54 8.02 23.95
CA PRO A 33 14.76 7.79 25.16
C PRO A 33 13.37 7.32 24.74
N LEU A 34 12.83 6.34 25.47
CA LEU A 34 11.53 5.73 25.16
C LEU A 34 10.39 6.77 25.05
N ALA A 35 10.55 7.92 25.71
CA ALA A 35 9.64 9.08 25.65
C ALA A 35 9.70 9.90 24.34
N ALA A 36 10.67 9.68 23.45
CA ALA A 36 10.76 10.36 22.15
C ALA A 36 10.07 9.58 21.01
N SER A 37 9.25 8.58 21.33
CA SER A 37 8.28 7.98 20.40
C SER A 37 6.92 8.71 20.40
N GLU A 38 6.90 9.96 20.84
CA GLU A 38 5.76 10.89 20.68
C GLU A 38 6.10 12.07 19.77
N LYS A 39 7.14 11.97 18.93
CA LYS A 39 7.19 12.83 17.74
C LYS A 39 6.18 12.30 16.73
N GLY A 40 4.93 12.67 16.99
CA GLY A 40 3.91 12.79 15.97
C GLY A 40 4.47 13.50 14.76
N VAL A 41 4.02 13.04 13.61
CA VAL A 41 4.04 13.82 12.39
C VAL A 41 3.36 15.15 12.74
N GLU A 42 4.13 16.21 12.92
CA GLU A 42 3.59 17.55 13.03
C GLU A 42 3.16 17.97 11.61
N MET A 43 2.01 17.45 11.17
CA MET A 43 1.27 17.98 10.04
C MET A 43 0.36 19.07 10.59
N SER A 44 0.54 20.25 10.00
CA SER A 44 -0.19 21.47 10.30
C SER A 44 -1.70 21.30 10.13
N ARG A 45 -2.45 21.98 11.01
CA ARG A 45 -3.90 22.25 10.96
C ARG A 45 -4.78 21.00 11.09
N SER A 46 -5.15 20.71 12.35
CA SER A 46 -6.39 20.02 12.73
C SER A 46 -6.78 18.90 11.78
N ASP A 47 -6.09 17.76 11.86
CA ASP A 47 -6.54 16.56 11.17
C ASP A 47 -7.97 16.24 11.66
N PRO A 48 -9.00 16.26 10.80
CA PRO A 48 -10.37 15.95 11.22
C PRO A 48 -10.56 14.45 11.48
N PHE A 49 -9.46 13.69 11.50
CA PHE A 49 -9.42 12.24 11.58
C PHE A 49 -8.72 11.81 12.87
N PRO A 50 -9.20 10.73 13.51
CA PRO A 50 -8.61 10.21 14.73
C PRO A 50 -7.19 9.70 14.47
N SER A 51 -6.46 9.38 15.54
CA SER A 51 -5.10 8.84 15.42
C SER A 51 -5.09 7.65 14.46
N HIS A 52 -4.01 7.50 13.68
CA HIS A 52 -3.96 6.47 12.63
C HIS A 52 -4.30 5.05 13.14
N GLN A 53 -3.96 4.73 14.39
CA GLN A 53 -4.33 3.45 14.99
C GLN A 53 -5.83 3.31 15.28
N GLU A 54 -6.46 4.35 15.82
CA GLU A 54 -7.91 4.37 16.05
C GLU A 54 -8.67 4.30 14.74
N PHE A 55 -8.23 5.07 13.73
CA PHE A 55 -8.82 5.03 12.38
C PHE A 55 -8.77 3.63 11.77
N VAL A 56 -7.60 2.97 11.83
CA VAL A 56 -7.45 1.60 11.34
C VAL A 56 -8.37 0.65 12.09
N THR A 57 -8.43 0.76 13.42
CA THR A 57 -9.28 -0.12 14.25
C THR A 57 -10.76 0.05 13.92
N GLN A 58 -11.24 1.29 13.82
CA GLN A 58 -12.63 1.60 13.47
C GLN A 58 -13.00 1.14 12.05
N THR A 59 -12.09 1.31 11.09
CA THR A 59 -12.32 0.95 9.68
C THR A 59 -12.57 -0.56 9.54
N PHE A 60 -11.82 -1.39 10.26
CA PHE A 60 -11.92 -2.85 10.22
C PHE A 60 -12.96 -3.44 11.18
N ALA A 61 -13.60 -2.63 12.03
CA ALA A 61 -14.73 -3.08 12.83
C ALA A 61 -15.89 -3.50 11.91
N ALA A 62 -16.65 -4.53 12.29
CA ALA A 62 -17.81 -4.97 11.53
C ALA A 62 -18.87 -3.86 11.46
N GLY A 63 -19.54 -3.75 10.31
CA GLY A 63 -20.62 -2.78 10.09
C GLY A 63 -21.50 -3.26 8.94
N ALA A 64 -21.73 -2.41 7.94
CA ALA A 64 -22.43 -2.81 6.71
C ALA A 64 -21.73 -3.94 5.93
N LEU A 65 -20.41 -4.03 6.05
CA LEU A 65 -19.61 -5.16 5.60
C LEU A 65 -19.07 -5.88 6.83
N ASP A 66 -19.06 -7.21 6.77
CA ASP A 66 -18.44 -8.03 7.80
C ASP A 66 -16.91 -7.84 7.81
N ALA A 67 -16.29 -8.18 8.94
CA ALA A 67 -14.86 -7.98 9.13
C ALA A 67 -14.00 -8.78 8.13
N LYS A 68 -14.44 -9.98 7.71
CA LYS A 68 -13.72 -10.83 6.75
C LYS A 68 -13.73 -10.18 5.38
N THR A 69 -14.89 -9.73 4.90
CA THR A 69 -15.03 -9.03 3.62
C THR A 69 -14.18 -7.76 3.56
N LYS A 70 -14.21 -6.94 4.62
CA LYS A 70 -13.33 -5.75 4.71
C LYS A 70 -11.86 -6.13 4.63
N ARG A 71 -11.47 -7.28 5.20
CA ARG A 71 -10.09 -7.75 5.18
C ARG A 71 -9.66 -8.28 3.82
N LEU A 72 -10.54 -8.96 3.10
CA LEU A 72 -10.32 -9.39 1.71
C LEU A 72 -10.15 -8.17 0.79
N ILE A 73 -10.98 -7.13 0.96
CA ILE A 73 -10.83 -5.87 0.21
C ILE A 73 -9.47 -5.23 0.50
N ALA A 74 -9.08 -5.14 1.77
CA ALA A 74 -7.77 -4.59 2.14
C ALA A 74 -6.59 -5.41 1.59
N LEU A 75 -6.73 -6.74 1.53
CA LEU A 75 -5.74 -7.61 0.89
C LEU A 75 -5.62 -7.31 -0.60
N GLY A 76 -6.73 -7.23 -1.33
CA GLY A 76 -6.75 -6.90 -2.76
C GLY A 76 -6.14 -5.52 -3.05
N ALA A 77 -6.51 -4.51 -2.27
CA ALA A 77 -5.94 -3.16 -2.38
C ALA A 77 -4.43 -3.15 -2.10
N SER A 78 -3.99 -3.90 -1.08
CA SER A 78 -2.57 -4.00 -0.73
C SER A 78 -1.75 -4.69 -1.82
N LEU A 79 -2.31 -5.73 -2.47
CA LEU A 79 -1.71 -6.40 -3.61
C LEU A 79 -1.58 -5.47 -4.81
N ALA A 80 -2.64 -4.73 -5.16
CA ALA A 80 -2.61 -3.77 -6.26
C ALA A 80 -1.63 -2.58 -6.00
N ALA A 81 -1.46 -2.20 -4.73
CA ALA A 81 -0.53 -1.14 -4.33
C ALA A 81 0.93 -1.62 -4.15
N GLY A 82 1.18 -2.94 -4.07
CA GLY A 82 2.51 -3.48 -3.79
C GLY A 82 3.00 -3.27 -2.35
N CYS A 83 2.10 -3.06 -1.38
CA CYS A 83 2.49 -2.87 0.02
C CYS A 83 2.73 -4.22 0.72
N GLU A 84 3.95 -4.73 0.63
CA GLU A 84 4.39 -6.00 1.24
C GLU A 84 4.01 -6.17 2.74
N PRO A 85 4.28 -5.22 3.66
CA PRO A 85 3.85 -5.38 5.06
C PRO A 85 2.32 -5.36 5.23
N CYS A 86 1.60 -4.60 4.40
CA CYS A 86 0.14 -4.56 4.40
C CYS A 86 -0.46 -5.89 3.92
N ILE A 87 0.13 -6.51 2.90
CA ILE A 87 -0.27 -7.82 2.37
C ILE A 87 -0.17 -8.86 3.48
N ARG A 88 0.99 -8.97 4.15
CA ARG A 88 1.19 -9.96 5.22
C ARG A 88 0.20 -9.78 6.36
N ARG A 89 0.00 -8.55 6.83
CA ARG A 89 -0.94 -8.24 7.92
C ARG A 89 -2.39 -8.51 7.51
N SER A 90 -2.75 -8.20 6.27
CA SER A 90 -4.12 -8.40 5.79
C SER A 90 -4.42 -9.88 5.60
N LEU A 91 -3.49 -10.64 5.03
CA LEU A 91 -3.59 -12.08 4.84
C LEU A 91 -3.70 -12.85 6.17
N ALA A 92 -2.87 -12.51 7.16
CA ALA A 92 -2.89 -13.17 8.47
C ALA A 92 -4.27 -13.05 9.12
N VAL A 93 -4.77 -11.82 9.24
CA VAL A 93 -6.08 -11.55 9.87
C VAL A 93 -7.23 -12.08 9.01
N ALA A 94 -7.14 -12.06 7.68
CA ALA A 94 -8.18 -12.66 6.83
C ALA A 94 -8.32 -14.16 7.11
N ARG A 95 -7.20 -14.87 7.30
CA ARG A 95 -7.20 -16.29 7.68
C ARG A 95 -7.76 -16.53 9.08
N GLU A 96 -7.41 -15.68 10.04
CA GLU A 96 -7.98 -15.74 11.40
C GLU A 96 -9.50 -15.55 11.40
N LEU A 97 -10.02 -14.72 10.49
CA LEU A 97 -11.46 -14.52 10.27
C LEU A 97 -12.11 -15.63 9.42
N GLY A 98 -11.39 -16.71 9.12
CA GLY A 98 -11.92 -17.87 8.41
C GLY A 98 -12.01 -17.72 6.89
N ALA A 99 -11.22 -16.82 6.28
CA ALA A 99 -11.17 -16.71 4.83
C ALA A 99 -10.74 -18.03 4.18
N THR A 100 -11.56 -18.52 3.26
CA THR A 100 -11.29 -19.77 2.56
C THR A 100 -10.21 -19.59 1.48
N PRO A 101 -9.51 -20.66 1.07
CA PRO A 101 -8.59 -20.59 -0.05
C PRO A 101 -9.26 -20.12 -1.36
N GLN A 102 -10.56 -20.36 -1.52
CA GLN A 102 -11.31 -19.93 -2.70
C GLN A 102 -11.53 -18.42 -2.70
N GLU A 103 -11.95 -17.85 -1.58
CA GLU A 103 -12.11 -16.39 -1.42
C GLU A 103 -10.77 -15.65 -1.65
N LEU A 104 -9.66 -16.23 -1.18
CA LEU A 104 -8.33 -15.68 -1.42
C LEU A 104 -7.94 -15.73 -2.90
N ARG A 105 -8.27 -16.81 -3.61
CA ARG A 105 -8.03 -16.92 -5.07
C ARG A 105 -8.83 -15.89 -5.85
N GLU A 106 -10.11 -15.72 -5.53
CA GLU A 106 -10.95 -14.71 -6.17
C GLU A 106 -10.45 -13.28 -5.91
N THR A 107 -10.03 -13.01 -4.67
CA THR A 107 -9.41 -11.73 -4.31
C THR A 107 -8.13 -11.46 -5.09
N LEU A 108 -7.28 -12.49 -5.27
CA LEU A 108 -6.06 -12.39 -6.07
C LEU A 108 -6.37 -12.12 -7.55
N ALA A 109 -7.37 -12.81 -8.12
CA ALA A 109 -7.82 -12.58 -9.49
C ALA A 109 -8.26 -11.12 -9.71
N ILE A 110 -9.05 -10.57 -8.79
CA ILE A 110 -9.46 -9.16 -8.83
C ILE A 110 -8.24 -8.23 -8.75
N ALA A 111 -7.31 -8.49 -7.83
CA ALA A 111 -6.11 -7.66 -7.68
C ALA A 111 -5.23 -7.67 -8.94
N MET A 112 -5.10 -8.81 -9.62
CA MET A 112 -4.37 -8.91 -10.89
C MET A 112 -5.01 -8.06 -11.99
N VAL A 113 -6.34 -8.11 -12.12
CA VAL A 113 -7.07 -7.29 -13.11
C VAL A 113 -6.85 -5.80 -12.83
N VAL A 114 -7.03 -5.36 -11.58
CA VAL A 114 -6.82 -3.95 -11.18
C VAL A 114 -5.39 -3.49 -11.46
N GLY A 115 -4.39 -4.34 -11.14
CA GLY A 115 -2.99 -4.07 -11.45
C GLY A 115 -2.72 -3.97 -12.95
N ALA A 116 -3.26 -4.89 -13.75
CA ALA A 116 -3.11 -4.88 -15.20
C ALA A 116 -3.77 -3.64 -15.84
N SER A 117 -4.95 -3.23 -15.37
CA SER A 117 -5.62 -2.01 -15.83
C SER A 117 -4.77 -0.77 -15.59
N LYS A 118 -4.12 -0.67 -14.43
CA LYS A 118 -3.20 0.44 -14.12
C LYS A 118 -2.04 0.50 -15.14
N VAL A 119 -1.42 -0.65 -15.43
CA VAL A 119 -0.33 -0.73 -16.41
C VAL A 119 -0.82 -0.37 -17.81
N LYS A 120 -1.98 -0.88 -18.23
CA LYS A 120 -2.57 -0.58 -19.54
C LYS A 120 -2.82 0.92 -19.74
N LEU A 121 -3.40 1.59 -18.73
CA LEU A 121 -3.71 3.01 -18.82
C LEU A 121 -2.45 3.88 -18.81
N LEU A 122 -1.51 3.60 -17.91
CA LEU A 122 -0.26 4.37 -17.82
C LEU A 122 0.68 4.10 -19.00
N GLY A 123 0.67 2.88 -19.53
CA GLY A 123 1.53 2.46 -20.64
C GLY A 123 0.97 2.79 -22.03
N ARG A 124 -0.26 3.30 -22.14
CA ARG A 124 -0.87 3.70 -23.41
C ARG A 124 0.02 4.69 -24.16
N ASP A 125 0.56 5.67 -23.43
CA ASP A 125 1.35 6.74 -24.01
C ASP A 125 2.75 6.24 -24.43
N CYS A 126 3.23 5.10 -23.92
CA CYS A 126 4.50 4.49 -24.33
C CYS A 126 4.44 3.82 -25.71
N LEU A 127 3.24 3.45 -26.17
CA LEU A 127 3.01 2.77 -27.45
C LEU A 127 2.30 3.67 -28.47
N ALA A 128 1.96 4.89 -28.09
CA ALA A 128 1.37 5.86 -29.00
C ALA A 128 2.44 6.34 -29.99
N ASP A 129 2.21 6.08 -31.28
CA ASP A 129 2.99 6.75 -32.33
C ASP A 129 2.71 8.25 -32.24
N PRO A 130 3.74 9.11 -32.10
CA PRO A 130 3.57 10.56 -31.97
C PRO A 130 2.92 11.23 -33.19
N SER A 131 2.74 10.46 -34.28
CA SER A 131 2.18 10.89 -35.56
C SER A 131 0.73 10.43 -35.79
N SER A 132 0.15 9.64 -34.87
CA SER A 132 -1.22 9.12 -35.00
C SER A 132 -2.20 9.95 -34.18
N GLU A 133 -3.13 10.63 -34.85
CA GLU A 133 -4.24 11.33 -34.20
C GLU A 133 -5.07 10.34 -33.37
N PRO A 134 -5.53 10.72 -32.16
CA PRO A 134 -6.34 9.85 -31.32
C PRO A 134 -7.65 9.51 -32.04
N GLY A 135 -7.77 8.24 -32.46
CA GLY A 135 -9.01 7.72 -33.03
C GLY A 135 -10.17 7.80 -32.03
N PRO A 136 -11.41 7.95 -32.52
CA PRO A 136 -12.58 8.07 -31.66
C PRO A 136 -12.71 6.86 -30.73
N PRO A 137 -13.28 7.05 -29.52
CA PRO A 137 -13.44 5.97 -28.55
C PRO A 137 -14.17 4.79 -29.20
N GLU A 138 -13.52 3.62 -29.22
CA GLU A 138 -14.15 2.39 -29.67
C GLU A 138 -15.42 2.14 -28.83
N PRO A 139 -16.57 1.91 -29.47
CA PRO A 139 -17.79 1.64 -28.74
C PRO A 139 -17.62 0.36 -27.91
N PRO A 140 -18.26 0.27 -26.73
CA PRO A 140 -18.15 -0.89 -25.87
C PRO A 140 -18.51 -2.14 -26.66
N ALA A 141 -17.58 -3.10 -26.70
CA ALA A 141 -17.79 -4.40 -27.32
C ALA A 141 -19.11 -4.98 -26.81
N ALA A 142 -20.02 -5.27 -27.75
CA ALA A 142 -21.30 -5.86 -27.45
C ALA A 142 -21.08 -7.11 -26.59
N THR A 143 -21.56 -7.06 -25.34
CA THR A 143 -21.66 -8.24 -24.49
C THR A 143 -22.48 -9.29 -25.23
N PRO A 144 -22.02 -10.55 -25.37
CA PRO A 144 -22.87 -11.59 -25.90
C PRO A 144 -24.09 -11.73 -24.98
N SER A 145 -25.27 -11.43 -25.52
CA SER A 145 -26.55 -11.59 -24.85
C SER A 145 -26.65 -13.00 -24.29
N ALA A 146 -26.91 -13.10 -22.99
CA ALA A 146 -27.19 -14.36 -22.32
C ALA A 146 -28.34 -15.10 -23.04
N PRO A 147 -28.30 -16.44 -23.16
CA PRO A 147 -29.42 -17.19 -23.69
C PRO A 147 -30.61 -17.04 -22.74
N THR A 148 -31.61 -16.28 -23.18
CA THR A 148 -32.94 -16.22 -22.58
C THR A 148 -33.71 -17.49 -22.96
N GLY A 149 -34.20 -18.24 -21.97
CA GLY A 149 -35.22 -19.28 -22.11
C GLY A 149 -34.74 -20.66 -21.64
N GLY A 150 -35.46 -21.39 -20.80
CA GLY A 150 -36.82 -21.21 -20.29
C GLY A 150 -37.14 -22.34 -19.31
N ALA A 151 -38.30 -22.20 -18.66
CA ALA A 151 -38.89 -23.05 -17.63
C ALA A 151 -38.87 -24.56 -17.91
#